data_AF-A0A2N5EWY1-F1
#
_entry.id   AF-A0A2N5EWY1-F1
#
_cell.length_a   1.000
_cell.length_b   1.000
_cell.length_c   1.000
_cell.angle_alpha   90.00
_cell.angle_beta   90.00
_cell.angle_gamma   90.00
#
_symmetry.space_group_name_H-M   'P 1'
#
loop_
_entity.id
_entity.type
_entity.pdbx_description
1 polymer ?
#
loop_
_entity_poly.entity_id
_entity_poly.type
_entity_poly.pdbx_seq_one_letter_code
_entity_poly.pdbx_strand_id
1 'polypeptide(L)'
;MLVCTNTCLPHALTRQQTGMTLIEVLVSVLILAIGLLGAAVIQLNALKYTDSSRMTSQASFIAYDMLDRIRANAAADYTWGRAERALANTATANVRDLDLHDFEANILGFAGESAKGSVSVSGREVVVSISWDDSRGTNRPGARETFTLTSRIGDEPAVAQ
;
A
#
# COMPACT_ATOMS: atom_id res chain seq x y z
N MET A 1 -58.44 -63.30 -28.27
CA MET A 1 -58.66 -62.35 -29.38
C MET A 1 -57.76 -61.15 -29.13
N LEU A 2 -56.83 -60.89 -30.06
CA LEU A 2 -55.88 -59.76 -30.21
C LEU A 2 -54.83 -59.53 -29.10
N VAL A 3 -53.50 -59.59 -29.32
CA VAL A 3 -52.56 -59.03 -30.34
C VAL A 3 -52.02 -57.64 -29.93
N CYS A 4 -50.67 -57.59 -29.79
CA CYS A 4 -49.74 -56.45 -29.95
C CYS A 4 -49.76 -55.33 -28.88
N THR A 5 -48.66 -54.68 -28.47
CA THR A 5 -47.32 -54.59 -29.09
C THR A 5 -46.26 -54.05 -28.11
N ASN A 6 -45.04 -54.47 -28.43
CA ASN A 6 -43.68 -54.04 -28.06
C ASN A 6 -43.40 -52.53 -27.88
N THR A 7 -42.18 -52.24 -27.36
CA THR A 7 -41.37 -50.99 -27.37
C THR A 7 -41.45 -50.08 -26.12
N CYS A 8 -40.36 -49.53 -25.57
CA CYS A 8 -38.94 -49.49 -25.97
C CYS A 8 -38.13 -49.18 -24.69
N LEU A 9 -37.31 -50.12 -24.20
CA LEU A 9 -36.28 -49.79 -23.21
C LEU A 9 -35.11 -49.14 -23.97
N PRO A 10 -34.67 -47.92 -23.62
CA PRO A 10 -33.49 -47.35 -24.22
C PRO A 10 -32.32 -48.25 -23.85
N HIS A 11 -31.70 -48.86 -24.86
CA HIS A 11 -30.39 -49.49 -24.71
C HIS A 11 -29.44 -48.39 -24.23
N ALA A 12 -29.07 -48.43 -22.95
CA ALA A 12 -27.98 -47.61 -22.45
C ALA A 12 -26.73 -48.05 -23.21
N LEU A 13 -26.39 -47.30 -24.27
CA LEU A 13 -25.14 -47.47 -25.00
C LEU A 13 -24.04 -47.37 -23.96
N THR A 14 -23.42 -48.50 -23.64
CA THR A 14 -22.23 -48.54 -22.78
C THR A 14 -21.16 -47.75 -23.51
N ARG A 15 -21.01 -46.49 -23.10
CA ARG A 15 -19.98 -45.58 -23.60
C ARG A 15 -18.65 -46.29 -23.36
N GLN A 16 -18.06 -46.78 -24.44
CA GLN A 16 -16.73 -47.40 -24.41
C GLN A 16 -15.78 -46.37 -23.80
N GLN A 17 -15.20 -46.71 -22.65
CA GLN A 17 -14.19 -45.89 -22.01
C GLN A 17 -12.94 -45.98 -22.87
N THR A 18 -12.79 -45.07 -23.83
CA THR A 18 -11.51 -44.82 -24.49
C THR A 18 -10.54 -44.35 -23.42
N GLY A 19 -9.57 -45.20 -23.07
CA GLY A 19 -8.55 -44.88 -22.07
C GLY A 19 -7.79 -43.61 -22.43
N MET A 20 -7.35 -42.85 -21.42
CA MET A 20 -6.50 -41.69 -21.63
C MET A 20 -5.18 -42.13 -22.28
N THR A 21 -4.80 -41.45 -23.35
CA THR A 21 -3.51 -41.69 -23.99
C THR A 21 -2.38 -41.11 -23.13
N LEU A 22 -1.18 -41.70 -23.15
CA LEU A 22 -0.03 -41.17 -22.38
C LEU A 22 0.29 -39.71 -22.79
N ILE A 23 0.07 -39.38 -24.07
CA ILE A 23 0.26 -38.03 -24.59
C ILE A 23 -0.75 -37.03 -24.01
N GLU A 24 -1.99 -37.44 -23.74
CA GLU A 24 -3.03 -36.59 -23.16
C GLU A 24 -2.70 -36.18 -21.72
N VAL A 25 -2.20 -37.11 -20.91
CA VAL A 25 -1.74 -36.82 -19.54
C VAL A 25 -0.53 -35.88 -19.59
N LEU A 26 0.41 -36.11 -20.50
CA LEU A 26 1.60 -35.27 -20.65
C LEU A 26 1.25 -33.84 -21.05
N VAL A 27 0.32 -33.67 -22.00
CA VAL A 27 -0.20 -32.35 -22.39
C VAL A 27 -0.95 -31.69 -21.24
N SER A 28 -1.74 -32.44 -20.47
CA SER A 28 -2.46 -31.91 -19.31
C SER A 28 -1.51 -31.39 -18.22
N VAL A 29 -0.48 -32.17 -17.89
CA VAL A 29 0.55 -31.75 -16.92
C VAL A 29 1.34 -30.55 -17.44
N LEU A 30 1.63 -30.47 -18.74
CA LEU A 30 2.28 -29.32 -19.36
C LEU A 30 1.46 -28.04 -19.21
N ILE A 31 0.16 -28.09 -19.55
CA ILE A 31 -0.75 -26.94 -19.41
C ILE A 31 -0.87 -26.53 -17.95
N LEU A 32 -1.02 -27.51 -17.04
CA LEU A 32 -1.08 -27.25 -15.60
C LEU A 32 0.20 -26.58 -15.09
N ALA A 33 1.38 -27.08 -15.50
CA ALA A 33 2.65 -26.50 -15.11
C ALA A 33 2.73 -25.03 -15.54
N ILE A 34 2.43 -24.71 -16.81
CA ILE A 34 2.43 -23.33 -17.31
C ILE A 34 1.43 -22.46 -16.51
N GLY A 35 0.23 -22.98 -16.23
CA GLY A 35 -0.77 -22.27 -15.43
C GLY A 35 -0.30 -21.95 -14.01
N LEU A 36 0.36 -22.91 -13.34
CA LEU A 36 0.90 -22.71 -11.99
C LEU A 36 2.06 -21.72 -11.97
N LEU A 37 2.96 -21.75 -12.96
CA LEU A 37 4.03 -20.76 -13.10
C LEU A 37 3.44 -19.35 -13.30
N GLY A 38 2.40 -19.22 -14.15
CA GLY A 38 1.68 -17.96 -14.35
C GLY A 38 1.04 -17.44 -13.06
N ALA A 39 0.34 -18.30 -12.32
CA ALA A 39 -0.28 -17.95 -11.05
C ALA A 39 0.75 -17.51 -9.99
N ALA A 40 1.91 -18.17 -9.92
CA ALA A 40 2.98 -17.81 -9.00
C ALA A 40 3.52 -16.39 -9.26
N VAL A 41 3.74 -16.03 -10.53
CA VAL A 41 4.19 -14.67 -10.89
C VAL A 41 3.15 -13.62 -10.50
N ILE A 42 1.86 -13.90 -10.70
CA ILE A 42 0.78 -12.99 -10.29
C ILE A 42 0.77 -12.82 -8.76
N GLN A 43 0.92 -13.91 -8.00
CA GLN A 43 0.96 -13.86 -6.54
C GLN A 43 2.14 -13.04 -6.01
N LEU A 44 3.33 -13.20 -6.60
CA LEU A 44 4.51 -12.40 -6.22
C LEU A 44 4.29 -10.90 -6.48
N ASN A 45 3.70 -10.55 -7.62
CA ASN A 45 3.36 -9.16 -7.91
C ASN A 45 2.29 -8.62 -6.96
N ALA A 46 1.27 -9.40 -6.63
CA ALA A 46 0.23 -9.01 -5.68
C ALA A 46 0.81 -8.71 -4.29
N LEU A 47 1.75 -9.54 -3.81
CA LEU A 47 2.45 -9.30 -2.56
C LEU A 47 3.24 -7.98 -2.61
N LYS A 48 3.97 -7.74 -3.71
CA LYS A 48 4.74 -6.51 -3.91
C LYS A 48 3.86 -5.25 -3.86
N TYR A 49 2.71 -5.27 -4.55
CA TYR A 49 1.78 -4.14 -4.54
C TYR A 49 1.09 -3.95 -3.18
N THR A 50 0.82 -5.04 -2.46
CA THR A 50 0.26 -4.99 -1.10
C THR A 50 1.24 -4.31 -0.14
N ASP A 51 2.53 -4.64 -0.24
CA ASP A 51 3.57 -4.04 0.59
C ASP A 51 3.72 -2.53 0.32
N SER A 52 3.83 -2.14 -0.95
CA SER A 52 3.86 -0.72 -1.36
C SER A 52 2.60 0.04 -0.89
N SER A 53 1.41 -0.53 -1.07
CA SER A 53 0.15 0.08 -0.62
C SER A 53 0.12 0.28 0.90
N ARG A 54 0.66 -0.68 1.67
CA ARG A 54 0.78 -0.58 3.13
C ARG A 54 1.72 0.56 3.52
N MET A 55 2.87 0.69 2.87
CA MET A 55 3.82 1.79 3.13
C MET A 55 3.19 3.16 2.86
N THR A 56 2.51 3.32 1.72
CA THR A 56 1.83 4.58 1.38
C THR A 56 0.68 4.88 2.34
N SER A 57 -0.07 3.86 2.78
CA SER A 57 -1.11 4.03 3.81
C SER A 57 -0.50 4.51 5.13
N GLN A 58 0.62 3.92 5.56
CA GLN A 58 1.30 4.32 6.79
C GLN A 58 1.87 5.73 6.71
N ALA A 59 2.49 6.11 5.59
CA ALA A 59 2.92 7.48 5.33
C ALA A 59 1.74 8.45 5.39
N SER A 60 0.58 8.07 4.84
CA SER A 60 -0.61 8.92 4.89
C SER A 60 -1.09 9.17 6.32
N PHE A 61 -1.15 8.13 7.17
CA PHE A 61 -1.55 8.28 8.57
C PHE A 61 -0.60 9.21 9.34
N ILE A 62 0.71 9.05 9.14
CA ILE A 62 1.73 9.90 9.78
C ILE A 62 1.63 11.35 9.28
N ALA A 63 1.39 11.55 7.99
CA ALA A 63 1.23 12.89 7.42
C ALA A 63 -0.03 13.61 7.92
N TYR A 64 -1.16 12.89 8.02
CA TYR A 64 -2.39 13.45 8.61
C TYR A 64 -2.23 13.76 10.09
N ASP A 65 -1.61 12.87 10.88
CA ASP A 65 -1.30 13.14 12.29
C ASP A 65 -0.47 14.42 12.45
N MET A 66 0.59 14.57 11.64
CA MET A 66 1.40 15.79 11.65
C MET A 66 0.59 17.02 11.26
N LEU A 67 -0.24 16.93 10.23
CA LEU A 67 -1.10 18.03 9.80
C LEU A 67 -2.04 18.48 10.91
N ASP A 68 -2.65 17.53 11.62
CA ASP A 68 -3.59 17.83 12.70
C ASP A 68 -2.89 18.45 13.92
N ARG A 69 -1.65 18.02 14.23
CA ARG A 69 -0.80 18.68 15.23
C ARG A 69 -0.47 20.13 14.85
N ILE A 70 -0.12 20.38 13.58
CA ILE A 70 0.13 21.73 13.08
C ILE A 70 -1.13 22.59 13.20
N ARG A 71 -2.31 22.04 12.91
CA ARG A 71 -3.59 22.76 13.07
C ARG A 71 -3.89 23.07 14.53
N ALA A 72 -3.62 22.13 15.45
CA ALA A 72 -3.81 22.33 16.88
C ALA A 72 -2.88 23.41 17.46
N ASN A 73 -1.71 23.60 16.85
CA ASN A 73 -0.70 24.59 17.25
C ASN A 73 -0.32 25.53 16.10
N ALA A 74 -1.33 26.09 15.40
CA ALA A 74 -1.13 26.85 14.16
C ALA A 74 -0.27 28.13 14.31
N ALA A 75 -0.05 28.61 15.53
CA ALA A 75 0.78 29.77 15.81
C ALA A 75 2.30 29.46 15.73
N ALA A 76 2.71 28.19 15.79
CA ALA A 76 4.10 27.80 15.72
C ALA A 76 4.58 27.59 14.27
N ASP A 77 5.84 27.94 13.98
CA ASP A 77 6.43 27.73 12.65
C ASP A 77 6.93 26.29 12.49
N TYR A 78 6.13 25.42 11.90
CA TYR A 78 6.48 24.03 11.65
C TYR A 78 7.39 23.80 10.43
N THR A 79 7.95 24.84 9.82
CA THR A 79 8.89 24.67 8.70
C THR A 79 10.09 23.81 9.15
N TRP A 80 10.27 22.67 8.48
CA TRP A 80 11.28 21.66 8.83
C TRP A 80 11.77 20.92 7.58
N GLY A 81 13.08 20.98 7.34
CA GLY A 81 13.71 20.51 6.11
C GLY A 81 14.04 19.01 6.11
N ARG A 82 14.15 18.43 4.90
CA ARG A 82 14.53 17.01 4.71
C ARG A 82 15.90 16.65 5.29
N ALA A 83 16.82 17.61 5.33
CA ALA A 83 18.19 17.42 5.83
C ALA A 83 18.28 17.61 7.35
N GLU A 84 17.21 18.10 7.99
CA GLU A 84 17.20 18.39 9.41
C GLU A 84 16.91 17.11 10.20
N ARG A 85 17.37 17.09 11.44
CA ARG A 85 17.04 16.07 12.44
C ARG A 85 16.17 16.75 13.48
N ALA A 86 15.12 16.08 13.93
CA ALA A 86 14.33 16.57 15.04
C ALA A 86 15.21 16.61 16.30
N LEU A 87 14.98 17.61 17.15
CA LEU A 87 15.65 17.66 18.45
C LEU A 87 15.28 16.43 19.28
N ALA A 88 16.19 16.01 20.15
CA ALA A 88 15.90 14.95 21.09
C ALA A 88 14.76 15.38 22.03
N ASN A 89 13.82 14.48 22.28
CA ASN A 89 12.79 14.70 23.28
C ASN A 89 13.44 14.89 24.66
N THR A 90 13.25 16.08 25.25
CA THR A 90 13.77 16.45 26.57
C THR A 90 12.65 17.03 27.41
N ALA A 91 12.78 17.02 28.73
CA ALA A 91 11.76 17.54 29.65
C ALA A 91 11.44 19.04 29.47
N THR A 92 12.26 19.77 28.71
CA THR A 92 12.12 21.20 28.40
C THR A 92 11.76 21.45 26.92
N ALA A 93 11.49 20.41 26.13
CA ALA A 93 11.12 20.57 24.74
C ALA A 93 9.78 21.32 24.62
N ASN A 94 9.71 22.26 23.68
CA ASN A 94 8.44 22.87 23.32
C ASN A 94 7.56 21.85 22.55
N VAL A 95 6.27 22.13 22.44
CA VAL A 95 5.29 21.23 21.78
C VAL A 95 5.71 20.92 20.33
N ARG A 96 6.17 21.92 19.59
CA ARG A 96 6.61 21.78 18.20
C ARG A 96 7.79 20.80 18.05
N ASP A 97 8.78 20.91 18.91
CA ASP A 97 9.97 20.04 18.87
C ASP A 97 9.62 18.60 19.22
N LEU A 98 8.66 18.41 20.15
CA LEU A 98 8.10 17.09 20.45
C LEU A 98 7.34 16.51 19.26
N ASP A 99 6.49 17.31 18.61
CA ASP A 99 5.75 16.88 17.41
C ASP A 99 6.67 16.47 16.27
N LEU A 100 7.72 17.26 16.00
CA LEU A 100 8.72 16.93 14.98
C LEU A 100 9.54 15.69 15.33
N HIS A 101 9.84 15.50 16.62
CA HIS A 101 10.52 14.30 17.11
C HIS A 101 9.66 13.05 16.90
N ASP A 102 8.40 13.09 17.30
CA ASP A 102 7.44 12.00 17.10
C ASP A 102 7.24 11.71 15.61
N PHE A 103 7.11 12.76 14.79
CA PHE A 103 6.98 12.65 13.33
C PHE A 103 8.19 11.95 12.71
N GLU A 104 9.42 12.38 13.04
CA GLU A 104 10.62 11.72 12.53
C GLU A 104 10.74 10.28 13.05
N ALA A 105 10.51 10.05 14.34
CA ALA A 105 10.57 8.72 14.95
C ALA A 105 9.59 7.74 14.29
N ASN A 106 8.35 8.18 14.02
CA ASN A 106 7.35 7.39 13.34
C ASN A 106 7.77 7.05 11.90
N ILE A 107 8.33 8.02 11.16
CA ILE A 107 8.85 7.79 9.80
C ILE A 107 9.98 6.75 9.81
N LEU A 108 10.96 6.92 10.70
CA LEU A 108 12.09 5.98 10.83
C LEU A 108 11.62 4.59 11.26
N GLY A 109 10.61 4.53 12.14
CA GLY A 109 10.07 3.28 12.66
C GLY A 109 9.43 2.39 11.59
N PHE A 110 8.78 2.97 10.57
CA PHE A 110 8.15 2.18 9.51
C PHE A 110 8.98 2.02 8.25
N ALA A 111 9.75 3.04 7.87
CA ALA A 111 10.45 3.10 6.60
C ALA A 111 11.98 3.00 6.71
N GLY A 112 12.51 2.90 7.94
CA GLY A 112 13.94 2.73 8.22
C GLY A 112 14.74 4.03 8.18
N GLU A 113 16.04 3.93 8.43
CA GLU A 113 16.94 5.08 8.64
C GLU A 113 17.12 5.99 7.41
N SER A 114 16.91 5.44 6.21
CA SER A 114 17.04 6.19 4.96
C SER A 114 15.81 7.06 4.68
N ALA A 115 14.70 6.87 5.40
CA ALA A 115 13.48 7.62 5.25
C ALA A 115 13.63 9.05 5.76
N LYS A 116 12.91 9.98 5.13
CA LYS A 116 12.97 11.41 5.44
C LYS A 116 11.58 12.04 5.40
N GLY A 117 11.29 12.88 6.38
CA GLY A 117 10.12 13.78 6.38
C GLY A 117 10.55 15.22 6.08
N SER A 118 9.59 16.04 5.69
CA SER A 118 9.75 17.49 5.63
C SER A 118 8.39 18.18 5.71
N VAL A 119 8.36 19.36 6.30
CA VAL A 119 7.18 20.22 6.40
C VAL A 119 7.56 21.59 5.83
N SER A 120 6.82 22.08 4.85
CA SER A 120 6.98 23.45 4.35
C SER A 120 5.70 24.23 4.54
N VAL A 121 5.82 25.44 5.09
CA VAL A 121 4.70 26.36 5.32
C VAL A 121 4.86 27.55 4.37
N SER A 122 3.84 27.83 3.58
CA SER A 122 3.78 28.99 2.68
C SER A 122 2.47 29.75 2.92
N GLY A 123 2.56 30.80 3.74
CA GLY A 123 1.38 31.53 4.20
C GLY A 123 0.44 30.60 4.97
N ARG A 124 -0.72 30.28 4.37
CA ARG A 124 -1.73 29.40 4.97
C ARG A 124 -1.70 27.97 4.43
N GLU A 125 -0.82 27.67 3.49
CA GLU A 125 -0.66 26.34 2.93
C GLU A 125 0.47 25.60 3.63
N VAL A 126 0.17 24.39 4.11
CA VAL A 126 1.13 23.49 4.72
C VAL A 126 1.26 22.26 3.84
N VAL A 127 2.50 21.92 3.53
CA VAL A 127 2.85 20.74 2.75
C VAL A 127 3.70 19.82 3.60
N VAL A 128 3.18 18.63 3.89
CA VAL A 128 3.89 17.55 4.57
C VAL A 128 4.34 16.56 3.52
N SER A 129 5.63 16.23 3.49
CA SER A 129 6.19 15.24 2.57
C SER A 129 6.98 14.18 3.32
N ILE A 130 6.79 12.92 2.94
CA ILE A 130 7.47 11.76 3.51
C ILE A 130 8.05 10.95 2.35
N SER A 131 9.33 10.59 2.42
CA SER A 131 10.02 9.85 1.38
C SER A 131 10.83 8.70 1.94
N TRP A 132 10.65 7.52 1.36
CA TRP A 132 11.31 6.27 1.76
C TRP A 132 11.98 5.58 0.57
N ASP A 133 12.79 4.56 0.86
CA ASP A 133 13.35 3.67 -0.17
C ASP A 133 12.29 2.66 -0.62
N ASP A 134 12.00 2.64 -1.92
CA ASP A 134 11.08 1.68 -2.56
C ASP A 134 11.82 0.79 -3.58
N SER A 135 13.09 0.50 -3.31
CA SER A 135 13.90 -0.37 -4.19
C SER A 135 13.28 -1.77 -4.35
N ARG A 136 12.52 -2.23 -3.33
CA ARG A 136 11.78 -3.49 -3.31
C ARG A 136 10.56 -3.46 -4.24
N GLY A 137 9.80 -2.36 -4.27
CA GLY A 137 8.64 -2.19 -5.15
C GLY A 137 9.04 -2.04 -6.61
N THR A 138 10.13 -1.34 -6.90
CA THR A 138 10.50 -0.99 -8.28
C THR A 138 11.61 -1.85 -8.90
N ASN A 139 12.25 -2.76 -8.15
CA ASN A 139 13.46 -3.49 -8.56
C ASN A 139 14.58 -2.56 -9.08
N ARG A 140 14.68 -1.34 -8.53
CA ARG A 140 15.71 -0.36 -8.91
C ARG A 140 16.43 0.11 -7.64
N PRO A 141 17.76 -0.10 -7.54
CA PRO A 141 18.53 0.41 -6.42
C PRO A 141 18.37 1.93 -6.27
N GLY A 142 18.11 2.39 -5.05
CA GLY A 142 17.93 3.81 -4.75
C GLY A 142 16.62 4.42 -5.26
N ALA A 143 15.66 3.62 -5.74
CA ALA A 143 14.33 4.12 -6.01
C ALA A 143 13.68 4.62 -4.73
N ARG A 144 13.06 5.79 -4.80
CA ARG A 144 12.37 6.40 -3.68
C ARG A 144 10.94 6.71 -4.06
N GLU A 145 10.03 6.41 -3.15
CA GLU A 145 8.67 6.88 -3.22
C GLU A 145 8.54 8.12 -2.30
N THR A 146 7.63 9.02 -2.66
CA THR A 146 7.33 10.20 -1.85
C THR A 146 5.83 10.37 -1.77
N PHE A 147 5.31 10.42 -0.55
CA PHE A 147 3.94 10.83 -0.26
C PHE A 147 3.95 12.30 0.12
N THR A 148 3.05 13.08 -0.50
CA THR A 148 2.89 14.52 -0.22
C THR A 148 1.43 14.82 0.10
N LEU A 149 1.22 15.48 1.23
CA LEU A 149 -0.08 15.95 1.68
C LEU A 149 -0.04 17.47 1.79
N THR A 150 -0.94 18.14 1.07
CA THR A 150 -1.10 19.59 1.11
C THR A 150 -2.43 19.93 1.77
N SER A 151 -2.42 20.85 2.72
CA SER A 151 -3.66 21.37 3.32
C SER A 151 -3.53 22.85 3.66
N ARG A 152 -4.65 23.56 3.58
CA ARG A 152 -4.77 24.95 3.98
C ARG A 152 -5.26 25.04 5.43
N ILE A 153 -4.58 25.84 6.25
CA ILE A 153 -4.98 26.12 7.63
C ILE A 153 -5.94 27.32 7.64
N GLY A 154 -7.10 27.11 8.26
CA GLY A 154 -8.17 28.07 8.40
C GLY A 154 -7.99 28.94 9.65
N ASP A 155 -7.68 30.24 9.51
CA ASP A 155 -8.13 31.24 10.47
C ASP A 155 -9.61 31.53 10.16
N GLU A 156 -10.49 31.20 11.10
CA GLU A 156 -11.75 31.95 11.24
C GLU A 156 -11.37 33.38 11.65
N PRO A 157 -11.88 34.43 10.97
CA PRO A 157 -11.63 35.80 11.43
C PRO A 157 -12.20 35.93 12.84
N ALA A 158 -11.37 36.40 13.79
CA ALA A 158 -11.83 36.75 15.12
C ALA A 158 -13.07 37.67 14.99
N VAL A 159 -14.23 37.15 15.37
CA VAL A 159 -15.45 37.95 15.47
C VAL A 159 -15.17 39.00 16.54
N ALA A 160 -14.93 40.24 16.10
CA ALA A 160 -14.91 41.39 16.97
C ALA A 160 -16.27 41.49 17.68
N GLN A 161 -16.28 41.21 18.98
CA GLN A 161 -17.37 41.60 19.88
C GLN A 161 -17.02 42.94 20.53
#